data_AF-A0A7R9TBQ9-F1
#
_entry.id   AF-A0A7R9TBQ9-F1
#
_cell.length_a   1.000
_cell.length_b   1.000
_cell.length_c   1.000
_cell.angle_alpha   90.00
_cell.angle_beta   90.00
_cell.angle_gamma   90.00
#
_symmetry.space_group_name_H-M   'P 1'
#
loop_
_entity.id
_entity.type
_entity.pdbx_description
1 polymer ?
#
loop_
_entity_poly.entity_id
_entity_poly.type
_entity_poly.pdbx_seq_one_letter_code
_entity_poly.pdbx_strand_id
1 'polypeptide(L)'
;TESSASADSAERRKKAADEAEWSSRQAEIERQRARAQAAKKTAKAKRAAEERSTAAADKYRAGVKEREAHASALETARADAQSALERDGVIALAAAGCMEATLYALGLVDSVNRGGGGGEKDAARVEIAFKKGLAKNHPDRSASRGDDLASSARCEETFKVLQAAHQRWVAAGKPVGLKAFSTAQAVMSHHRRNSARP
;
A
#
# COMPACT_ATOMS: atom_id res chain seq x y z
N THR A 1 -68.13 -12.45 76.88
CA THR A 1 -66.65 -12.37 76.76
C THR A 1 -66.13 -13.17 75.58
N GLU A 2 -66.76 -14.28 75.18
CA GLU A 2 -66.36 -15.08 73.99
C GLU A 2 -66.55 -14.37 72.64
N SER A 3 -67.55 -13.47 72.52
CA SER A 3 -67.82 -12.72 71.29
C SER A 3 -66.72 -11.70 70.93
N SER A 4 -66.09 -11.04 71.91
CA SER A 4 -65.00 -10.08 71.63
C SER A 4 -63.68 -10.79 71.30
N ALA A 5 -63.40 -11.94 71.92
CA ALA A 5 -62.21 -12.74 71.61
C ALA A 5 -62.25 -13.34 70.19
N SER A 6 -63.44 -13.67 69.69
CA SER A 6 -63.68 -14.12 68.30
C SER A 6 -63.49 -12.99 67.29
N ALA A 7 -64.00 -11.79 67.60
CA ALA A 7 -63.82 -10.60 66.78
C ALA A 7 -62.34 -10.16 66.69
N ASP A 8 -61.63 -10.13 67.82
CA ASP A 8 -60.19 -9.84 67.88
C ASP A 8 -59.35 -10.87 67.08
N SER A 9 -59.78 -12.13 67.07
CA SER A 9 -59.14 -13.20 66.29
C SER A 9 -59.39 -13.05 64.79
N ALA A 10 -60.58 -12.63 64.38
CA ALA A 10 -60.92 -12.37 62.97
C ALA A 10 -60.17 -11.13 62.43
N GLU A 11 -60.07 -10.08 63.23
CA GLU A 11 -59.33 -8.86 62.88
C GLU A 11 -57.82 -9.11 62.74
N ARG A 12 -57.23 -9.90 63.65
CA ARG A 12 -55.83 -10.35 63.52
C ARG A 12 -55.58 -11.17 62.26
N ARG A 13 -56.50 -12.07 61.88
CA ARG A 13 -56.38 -12.86 60.64
C ARG A 13 -56.48 -11.99 59.39
N LYS A 14 -57.39 -11.01 59.38
CA LYS A 14 -57.51 -10.04 58.28
C LYS A 14 -56.24 -9.21 58.13
N LYS A 15 -55.71 -8.68 59.24
CA LYS A 15 -54.46 -7.93 59.25
C LYS A 15 -53.27 -8.76 58.74
N ALA A 16 -53.19 -10.04 59.14
CA ALA A 16 -52.15 -10.95 58.66
C ALA A 16 -52.29 -11.28 57.16
N ALA A 17 -53.52 -11.40 56.66
CA ALA A 17 -53.78 -11.61 55.23
C ALA A 17 -53.41 -10.36 54.40
N ASP A 18 -53.78 -9.17 54.87
CA ASP A 18 -53.43 -7.90 54.23
C ASP A 18 -51.91 -7.69 54.20
N GLU A 19 -51.21 -8.06 55.27
CA GLU A 19 -49.73 -7.99 55.35
C GLU A 19 -49.06 -9.01 54.43
N ALA A 20 -49.60 -10.22 54.30
CA ALA A 20 -49.11 -11.24 53.37
C ALA A 20 -49.32 -10.83 51.90
N GLU A 21 -50.48 -10.27 51.56
CA GLU A 21 -50.75 -9.73 50.22
C GLU A 21 -49.84 -8.54 49.90
N TRP A 22 -49.65 -7.64 50.85
CA TRP A 22 -48.73 -6.51 50.71
C TRP A 22 -47.30 -6.99 50.47
N SER A 23 -46.82 -7.95 51.25
CA SER A 23 -45.48 -8.54 51.10
C SER A 23 -45.31 -9.23 49.73
N SER A 24 -46.31 -10.00 49.30
CA SER A 24 -46.32 -10.65 47.97
C SER A 24 -46.26 -9.62 46.84
N ARG A 25 -47.01 -8.51 46.98
CA ARG A 25 -47.03 -7.42 46.00
C ARG A 25 -45.69 -6.68 45.95
N GLN A 26 -45.04 -6.46 47.10
CA GLN A 26 -43.69 -5.87 47.13
C GLN A 26 -42.65 -6.79 46.47
N ALA A 27 -42.69 -8.08 46.77
CA ALA A 27 -41.79 -9.06 46.15
C ALA A 27 -41.98 -9.13 44.62
N GLU A 28 -43.21 -9.01 44.12
CA GLU A 28 -43.47 -8.96 42.68
C GLU A 28 -42.95 -7.66 42.04
N ILE A 29 -43.14 -6.51 42.69
CA ILE A 29 -42.58 -5.22 42.23
C ILE A 29 -41.05 -5.30 42.15
N GLU A 30 -40.38 -5.92 43.13
CA GLU A 30 -38.94 -6.13 43.12
C GLU A 30 -38.49 -7.03 41.97
N ARG A 31 -39.21 -8.14 41.73
CA ARG A 31 -38.95 -9.02 40.57
C ARG A 31 -39.08 -8.26 39.24
N GLN A 32 -40.11 -7.43 39.10
CA GLN A 32 -40.30 -6.62 37.90
C GLN A 32 -39.20 -5.56 37.74
N ARG A 33 -38.78 -4.89 38.82
CA ARG A 33 -37.65 -3.97 38.82
C ARG A 33 -36.35 -4.66 38.42
N ALA A 34 -36.08 -5.84 38.96
CA ALA A 34 -34.90 -6.63 38.62
C ALA A 34 -34.89 -7.02 37.13
N ARG A 35 -36.02 -7.51 36.59
CA ARG A 35 -36.18 -7.82 35.17
C ARG A 35 -35.99 -6.60 34.27
N ALA A 36 -36.56 -5.46 34.63
CA ALA A 36 -36.41 -4.20 33.89
C ALA A 36 -34.94 -3.71 33.88
N GLN A 37 -34.25 -3.79 35.02
CA GLN A 37 -32.83 -3.43 35.11
C GLN A 37 -31.95 -4.37 34.29
N ALA A 38 -32.21 -5.67 34.33
CA ALA A 38 -31.50 -6.65 33.50
C ALA A 38 -31.70 -6.38 32.00
N ALA A 39 -32.95 -6.14 31.57
CA ALA A 39 -33.27 -5.80 30.18
C ALA A 39 -32.55 -4.51 29.73
N LYS A 40 -32.51 -3.47 30.57
CA LYS A 40 -31.80 -2.22 30.29
C LYS A 40 -30.29 -2.44 30.13
N LYS A 41 -29.68 -3.26 31.00
CA LYS A 41 -28.25 -3.62 30.90
C LYS A 41 -27.96 -4.37 29.59
N THR A 42 -28.76 -5.36 29.24
CA THR A 42 -28.61 -6.12 27.99
C THR A 42 -28.78 -5.23 26.76
N ALA A 43 -29.79 -4.36 26.73
CA ALA A 43 -30.00 -3.42 25.63
C ALA A 43 -28.82 -2.44 25.47
N LYS A 44 -28.28 -1.92 26.58
CA LYS A 44 -27.10 -1.04 26.55
C LYS A 44 -25.86 -1.79 26.04
N ALA A 45 -25.65 -3.03 26.48
CA ALA A 45 -24.54 -3.86 26.02
C ALA A 45 -24.64 -4.19 24.52
N LYS A 46 -25.84 -4.51 24.03
CA LYS A 46 -26.10 -4.77 22.60
C LYS A 46 -25.78 -3.54 21.75
N ARG A 47 -26.27 -2.36 22.13
CA ARG A 47 -25.96 -1.10 21.42
C ARG A 47 -24.46 -0.81 21.38
N ALA A 48 -23.77 -0.97 22.51
CA ALA A 48 -22.32 -0.77 22.56
C ALA A 48 -21.55 -1.77 21.68
N ALA A 49 -22.03 -3.01 21.55
CA ALA A 49 -21.43 -4.00 20.65
C ALA A 49 -21.68 -3.65 19.18
N GLU A 50 -22.89 -3.23 18.82
CA GLU A 50 -23.24 -2.76 17.48
C GLU A 50 -22.39 -1.54 17.08
N GLU A 51 -22.28 -0.53 17.95
CA GLU A 51 -21.45 0.66 17.73
C GLU A 51 -19.96 0.32 17.53
N ARG A 52 -19.42 -0.65 18.28
CA ARG A 52 -18.05 -1.12 18.08
C ARG A 52 -17.88 -1.84 16.75
N SER A 53 -18.86 -2.66 16.36
CA SER A 53 -18.86 -3.38 15.10
C SER A 53 -18.92 -2.42 13.91
N THR A 54 -19.78 -1.39 13.97
CA THR A 54 -19.84 -0.37 12.92
C THR A 54 -18.56 0.44 12.86
N ALA A 55 -18.03 0.89 14.00
CA ALA A 55 -16.76 1.62 14.04
C ALA A 55 -15.57 0.79 13.51
N ALA A 56 -15.53 -0.51 13.80
CA ALA A 56 -14.53 -1.41 13.24
C ALA A 56 -14.68 -1.56 11.72
N ALA A 57 -15.91 -1.71 11.22
CA ALA A 57 -16.20 -1.77 9.80
C ALA A 57 -15.84 -0.46 9.08
N ASP A 58 -16.08 0.70 9.70
CA ASP A 58 -15.70 2.02 9.17
C ASP A 58 -14.18 2.16 9.07
N LYS A 59 -13.46 1.79 10.13
CA LYS A 59 -11.98 1.79 10.11
C LYS A 59 -11.42 0.87 9.04
N TYR A 60 -11.99 -0.33 8.90
CA TYR A 60 -11.59 -1.25 7.84
C TYR A 60 -11.82 -0.64 6.46
N ARG A 61 -13.01 -0.09 6.21
CA ARG A 61 -13.34 0.59 4.94
C ARG A 61 -12.40 1.76 4.66
N ALA A 62 -12.07 2.57 5.67
CA ALA A 62 -11.10 3.66 5.54
C ALA A 62 -9.71 3.13 5.19
N GLY A 63 -9.25 2.07 5.86
CA GLY A 63 -7.95 1.45 5.56
C GLY A 63 -7.88 0.81 4.18
N VAL A 64 -8.98 0.25 3.67
CA VAL A 64 -9.07 -0.23 2.28
C VAL A 64 -8.93 0.94 1.31
N LYS A 65 -9.68 2.02 1.51
CA LYS A 65 -9.59 3.22 0.66
C LYS A 65 -8.19 3.84 0.65
N GLU A 66 -7.53 3.89 1.80
CA GLU A 66 -6.16 4.40 1.92
C GLU A 66 -5.17 3.54 1.12
N ARG A 67 -5.29 2.20 1.21
CA ARG A 67 -4.46 1.27 0.43
C ARG A 67 -4.73 1.39 -1.07
N GLU A 68 -5.98 1.52 -1.48
CA GLU A 68 -6.36 1.73 -2.88
C GLU A 68 -5.81 3.06 -3.42
N ALA A 69 -5.93 4.14 -2.64
CA ALA A 69 -5.38 5.44 -3.01
C ALA A 69 -3.84 5.39 -3.13
N HIS A 70 -3.18 4.73 -2.19
CA HIS A 70 -1.73 4.53 -2.24
C HIS A 70 -1.29 3.71 -3.45
N ALA A 71 -2.00 2.62 -3.76
CA ALA A 71 -1.72 1.80 -4.94
C ALA A 71 -1.92 2.58 -6.25
N SER A 72 -2.99 3.36 -6.33
CA SER A 72 -3.27 4.23 -7.49
C SER A 72 -2.17 5.29 -7.67
N ALA A 73 -1.78 5.98 -6.59
CA ALA A 73 -0.72 6.98 -6.62
C ALA A 73 0.63 6.39 -7.04
N LEU A 74 0.95 5.17 -6.58
CA LEU A 74 2.16 4.46 -7.00
C LEU A 74 2.13 4.12 -8.49
N GLU A 75 0.97 3.73 -9.02
CA GLU A 75 0.82 3.44 -10.46
C GLU A 75 1.00 4.69 -11.32
N THR A 76 0.43 5.83 -10.90
CA THR A 76 0.69 7.12 -11.54
C THR A 76 2.19 7.46 -11.52
N ALA A 77 2.86 7.29 -10.38
CA ALA A 77 4.29 7.54 -10.26
C ALA A 77 5.14 6.65 -11.18
N ARG A 78 4.73 5.38 -11.39
CA ARG A 78 5.38 4.48 -12.36
C ARG A 78 5.17 4.94 -13.79
N ALA A 79 3.95 5.30 -14.16
CA ALA A 79 3.63 5.82 -15.49
C ALA A 79 4.44 7.10 -15.79
N ASP A 80 4.57 8.00 -14.81
CA ASP A 80 5.37 9.22 -14.93
C ASP A 80 6.87 8.90 -15.09
N ALA A 81 7.39 7.97 -14.29
CA ALA A 81 8.78 7.53 -14.38
C ALA A 81 9.09 6.88 -15.74
N GLN A 82 8.21 6.01 -16.24
CA GLN A 82 8.33 5.43 -17.57
C GLN A 82 8.27 6.50 -18.66
N SER A 83 7.30 7.42 -18.58
CA SER A 83 7.17 8.51 -19.55
C SER A 83 8.41 9.41 -19.59
N ALA A 84 9.04 9.67 -18.45
CA ALA A 84 10.30 10.40 -18.39
C ALA A 84 11.44 9.64 -19.09
N LEU A 85 11.57 8.32 -18.84
CA LEU A 85 12.57 7.48 -19.50
C LEU A 85 12.35 7.38 -21.02
N GLU A 86 11.09 7.35 -21.46
CA GLU A 86 10.72 7.41 -22.88
C GLU A 86 11.09 8.74 -23.50
N ARG A 87 10.67 9.85 -22.89
CA ARG A 87 10.98 11.22 -23.34
C ARG A 87 12.48 11.42 -23.50
N ASP A 88 13.25 11.00 -22.50
CA ASP A 88 14.70 11.17 -22.48
C ASP A 88 15.43 10.20 -23.43
N GLY A 89 14.70 9.27 -24.07
CA GLY A 89 15.21 8.35 -25.09
C GLY A 89 15.93 7.12 -24.52
N VAL A 90 15.89 6.92 -23.20
CA VAL A 90 16.57 5.83 -22.51
C VAL A 90 16.02 4.48 -22.97
N ILE A 91 14.70 4.37 -23.11
CA ILE A 91 14.04 3.13 -23.57
C ILE A 91 14.43 2.81 -25.02
N ALA A 92 14.54 3.82 -25.89
CA ALA A 92 14.98 3.62 -27.27
C ALA A 92 16.43 3.11 -27.34
N LEU A 93 17.34 3.67 -26.53
CA LEU A 93 18.72 3.20 -26.42
C LEU A 93 18.82 1.77 -25.88
N ALA A 94 18.03 1.45 -24.85
CA ALA A 94 17.95 0.11 -24.28
C ALA A 94 17.48 -0.92 -25.32
N ALA A 95 16.41 -0.61 -26.06
CA ALA A 95 15.86 -1.47 -27.12
C ALA A 95 16.84 -1.70 -28.28
N ALA A 96 17.70 -0.72 -28.56
CA ALA A 96 18.76 -0.83 -29.56
C ALA A 96 19.99 -1.64 -29.06
N GLY A 97 20.07 -1.99 -27.77
CA GLY A 97 21.22 -2.65 -27.18
C GLY A 97 22.41 -1.71 -26.97
N CYS A 98 22.19 -0.40 -26.94
CA CYS A 98 23.23 0.60 -26.71
C CYS A 98 23.45 0.79 -25.20
N MET A 99 23.99 -0.23 -24.52
CA MET A 99 24.09 -0.26 -23.06
C MET A 99 24.89 0.91 -22.48
N GLU A 100 26.06 1.22 -23.04
CA GLU A 100 26.90 2.31 -22.54
C GLU A 100 26.20 3.67 -22.65
N ALA A 101 25.50 3.92 -23.75
CA ALA A 101 24.70 5.14 -23.93
C ALA A 101 23.48 5.16 -22.99
N THR A 102 22.86 4.01 -22.73
CA THR A 102 21.76 3.87 -21.77
C THR A 102 22.23 4.23 -20.36
N LEU A 103 23.39 3.70 -19.93
CA LEU A 103 24.00 4.01 -18.65
C LEU A 103 24.39 5.49 -18.54
N TYR A 104 24.88 6.09 -19.63
CA TYR A 104 25.22 7.51 -19.67
C TYR A 104 23.96 8.38 -19.54
N ALA A 105 22.89 8.06 -20.27
CA ALA A 105 21.62 8.79 -20.18
C ALA A 105 20.98 8.70 -18.78
N LEU A 106 21.21 7.59 -18.07
CA LEU A 106 20.80 7.40 -16.67
C LEU A 106 21.76 8.05 -15.65
N GLY A 107 22.84 8.70 -16.09
CA GLY A 107 23.84 9.31 -15.20
C GLY A 107 24.62 8.29 -14.36
N LEU A 108 24.76 7.05 -14.85
CA LEU A 108 25.50 5.97 -14.17
C LEU A 108 26.95 5.85 -14.64
N VAL A 109 27.29 6.52 -15.74
CA VAL A 109 28.65 6.72 -16.24
C VAL A 109 28.82 8.15 -16.75
N ASP A 110 30.01 8.72 -16.60
CA ASP A 110 30.26 10.14 -16.91
C ASP A 110 30.49 10.40 -18.41
N SER A 111 30.78 9.37 -19.19
CA SER A 111 31.02 9.49 -20.62
C SER A 111 30.84 8.18 -21.37
N VAL A 112 30.51 8.29 -22.65
CA VAL A 112 30.52 7.17 -23.61
C VAL A 112 31.87 7.13 -24.33
N ASN A 113 32.47 5.95 -24.45
CA ASN A 113 33.75 5.78 -25.11
C ASN A 113 33.62 6.06 -26.62
N ARG A 114 34.19 7.20 -27.02
CA ARG A 114 34.27 7.67 -28.41
C ARG A 114 35.58 7.30 -29.09
N GLY A 115 36.58 6.91 -28.31
CA GLY A 115 37.85 6.42 -28.82
C GLY A 115 37.66 5.01 -29.35
N GLY A 116 38.13 4.72 -30.55
CA GLY A 116 37.93 3.43 -31.25
C GLY A 116 38.53 2.18 -30.59
N GLY A 117 38.85 2.22 -29.28
CA GLY A 117 39.09 1.04 -28.46
C GLY A 117 37.77 0.29 -28.29
N GLY A 118 37.44 -0.54 -29.28
CA GLY A 118 36.45 -1.60 -29.12
C GLY A 118 37.19 -2.82 -28.58
N GLY A 119 36.81 -3.31 -27.40
CA GLY A 119 37.47 -4.47 -26.83
C GLY A 119 36.84 -4.96 -25.53
N GLU A 120 37.31 -6.12 -25.07
CA GLU A 120 36.80 -6.81 -23.89
C GLU A 120 36.91 -5.97 -22.60
N LYS A 121 37.95 -5.13 -22.48
CA LYS A 121 38.12 -4.19 -21.36
C LYS A 121 37.00 -3.15 -21.29
N ASP A 122 36.56 -2.63 -22.43
CA ASP A 122 35.45 -1.68 -22.50
C ASP A 122 34.12 -2.34 -22.16
N ALA A 123 33.89 -3.55 -22.67
CA ALA A 123 32.72 -4.34 -22.30
C ALA A 123 32.69 -4.67 -20.80
N ALA A 124 33.84 -5.00 -20.20
CA ALA A 124 33.96 -5.23 -18.75
C ALA A 124 33.64 -3.96 -17.93
N ARG A 125 34.09 -2.78 -18.37
CA ARG A 125 33.75 -1.51 -17.72
C ARG A 125 32.24 -1.23 -17.76
N VAL A 126 31.60 -1.45 -18.91
CA VAL A 126 30.14 -1.31 -19.09
C VAL A 126 29.39 -2.29 -18.18
N GLU A 127 29.84 -3.54 -18.12
CA GLU A 127 29.27 -4.58 -17.26
C GLU A 127 29.37 -4.22 -15.75
N ILE A 128 30.51 -3.67 -15.31
CA ILE A 128 30.68 -3.20 -13.93
C ILE A 128 29.73 -2.04 -13.61
N ALA A 129 29.64 -1.06 -14.52
CA ALA A 129 28.74 0.08 -14.34
C ALA A 129 27.27 -0.37 -14.30
N PHE A 130 26.87 -1.31 -15.15
CA PHE A 130 25.56 -1.96 -15.12
C PHE A 130 25.27 -2.60 -13.75
N LYS A 131 26.17 -3.43 -13.23
CA LYS A 131 25.99 -4.10 -11.93
C LYS A 131 25.85 -3.09 -10.79
N LYS A 132 26.65 -2.01 -10.81
CA LYS A 132 26.50 -0.88 -9.86
C LYS A 132 25.15 -0.18 -10.01
N GLY A 133 24.71 0.05 -11.24
CA GLY A 133 23.41 0.61 -11.57
C GLY A 133 22.24 -0.22 -11.03
N LEU A 134 22.27 -1.54 -11.24
CA LEU A 134 21.26 -2.45 -10.67
C LEU A 134 21.24 -2.38 -9.15
N ALA A 135 22.41 -2.44 -8.50
CA ALA A 135 22.50 -2.38 -7.05
C ALA A 135 21.99 -1.04 -6.49
N LYS A 136 22.17 0.08 -7.21
CA LYS A 136 21.67 1.40 -6.80
C LYS A 136 20.14 1.50 -6.86
N ASN A 137 19.54 0.88 -7.88
CA ASN A 137 18.12 0.96 -8.21
C ASN A 137 17.30 -0.27 -7.76
N HIS A 138 17.89 -1.18 -6.98
CA HIS A 138 17.19 -2.39 -6.53
C HIS A 138 15.95 -2.03 -5.68
N PRO A 139 14.77 -2.65 -5.91
CA PRO A 139 13.54 -2.37 -5.17
C PRO A 139 13.70 -2.45 -3.64
N ASP A 140 14.35 -3.51 -3.14
CA ASP A 140 14.58 -3.67 -1.69
C ASP A 140 15.38 -2.52 -1.08
N ARG A 141 16.32 -1.94 -1.83
CA ARG A 141 17.11 -0.81 -1.33
C ARG A 141 16.30 0.46 -1.28
N SER A 142 15.46 0.71 -2.29
CA SER A 142 14.58 1.87 -2.27
C SER A 142 13.58 1.80 -1.11
N ALA A 143 13.01 0.61 -0.86
CA ALA A 143 12.17 0.37 0.30
C ALA A 143 12.91 0.61 1.63
N SER A 144 14.16 0.14 1.76
CA SER A 144 14.96 0.33 2.99
C SER A 144 15.38 1.78 3.26
N ARG A 145 15.46 2.62 2.23
CA ARG A 145 15.84 4.05 2.36
C ARG A 145 14.66 4.91 2.82
N GLY A 146 13.43 4.40 2.75
CA GLY A 146 12.23 5.20 2.98
C GLY A 146 12.02 6.26 1.89
N ASP A 147 12.41 5.93 0.65
CA ASP A 147 12.21 6.79 -0.52
C ASP A 147 10.71 7.11 -0.71
N ASP A 148 10.39 8.30 -1.23
CA ASP A 148 9.00 8.64 -1.59
C ASP A 148 8.49 7.81 -2.79
N LEU A 149 7.16 7.82 -3.02
CA LEU A 149 6.54 7.04 -4.11
C LEU A 149 7.17 7.32 -5.48
N ALA A 150 7.47 8.59 -5.76
CA ALA A 150 8.09 8.99 -7.02
C ALA A 150 9.51 8.43 -7.17
N SER A 151 10.33 8.48 -6.11
CA SER A 151 11.68 7.95 -6.12
C SER A 151 11.71 6.42 -6.18
N SER A 152 10.78 5.76 -5.48
CA SER A 152 10.59 4.31 -5.56
C SER A 152 10.21 3.89 -6.97
N ALA A 153 9.24 4.56 -7.58
CA ALA A 153 8.82 4.29 -8.95
C ALA A 153 9.97 4.51 -9.95
N ARG A 154 10.72 5.61 -9.82
CA ARG A 154 11.91 5.86 -10.67
C ARG A 154 12.97 4.77 -10.53
N CYS A 155 13.24 4.30 -9.32
CA CYS A 155 14.18 3.20 -9.09
C CYS A 155 13.68 1.92 -9.76
N GLU A 156 12.41 1.57 -9.56
CA GLU A 156 11.78 0.38 -10.15
C GLU A 156 11.86 0.40 -11.69
N GLU A 157 11.43 1.50 -12.33
CA GLU A 157 11.44 1.61 -13.79
C GLU A 157 12.86 1.66 -14.36
N THR A 158 13.79 2.35 -13.68
CA THR A 158 15.21 2.33 -14.08
C THR A 158 15.79 0.92 -13.99
N PHE A 159 15.46 0.17 -12.93
CA PHE A 159 15.91 -1.21 -12.76
C PHE A 159 15.41 -2.12 -13.87
N LYS A 160 14.12 -2.04 -14.24
CA LYS A 160 13.53 -2.77 -15.37
C LYS A 160 14.24 -2.45 -16.68
N VAL A 161 14.45 -1.16 -16.98
CA VAL A 161 15.16 -0.73 -18.19
C VAL A 161 16.59 -1.24 -18.21
N LEU A 162 17.32 -1.21 -17.10
CA LEU A 162 18.69 -1.73 -17.02
C LEU A 162 18.74 -3.23 -17.32
N GLN A 163 17.80 -4.02 -16.79
CA GLN A 163 17.71 -5.46 -17.08
C GLN A 163 17.44 -5.72 -18.57
N ALA A 164 16.45 -5.04 -19.14
CA ALA A 164 16.10 -5.17 -20.56
C ALA A 164 17.25 -4.73 -21.49
N ALA A 165 17.90 -3.61 -21.17
CA ALA A 165 19.05 -3.10 -21.90
C ALA A 165 20.22 -4.08 -21.89
N HIS A 166 20.52 -4.68 -20.72
CA HIS A 166 21.60 -5.66 -20.60
C HIS A 166 21.31 -6.93 -21.40
N GLN A 167 20.08 -7.47 -21.31
CA GLN A 167 19.67 -8.63 -22.10
C GLN A 167 19.85 -8.36 -23.60
N ARG A 168 19.40 -7.19 -24.09
CA ARG A 168 19.54 -6.81 -25.49
C ARG A 168 21.00 -6.60 -25.90
N TRP A 169 21.80 -5.98 -25.04
CA TRP A 169 23.22 -5.74 -25.27
C TRP A 169 24.02 -7.04 -25.35
N VAL A 170 23.74 -8.00 -24.46
CA VAL A 170 24.33 -9.35 -24.50
C VAL A 170 23.94 -10.05 -25.80
N ALA A 171 22.64 -10.02 -26.17
CA ALA A 171 22.15 -10.63 -27.41
C ALA A 171 22.76 -10.00 -28.68
N ALA A 172 23.12 -8.72 -28.63
CA ALA A 172 23.80 -8.01 -29.71
C ALA A 172 25.32 -8.27 -29.77
N GLY A 173 25.87 -9.14 -28.91
CA GLY A 173 27.30 -9.44 -28.86
C GLY A 173 28.12 -8.41 -28.09
N LYS A 174 27.51 -7.73 -27.10
CA LYS A 174 28.13 -6.70 -26.25
C LYS A 174 28.84 -5.58 -27.04
N PRO A 175 28.13 -4.90 -27.97
CA PRO A 175 28.74 -3.84 -28.77
C PRO A 175 29.28 -2.71 -27.89
N VAL A 176 30.50 -2.26 -28.18
CA VAL A 176 31.21 -1.16 -27.49
C VAL A 176 32.01 -0.31 -28.50
N GLY A 177 32.48 0.86 -28.06
CA GLY A 177 33.32 1.75 -28.85
C GLY A 177 32.56 2.47 -29.98
N LEU A 178 33.29 2.87 -31.02
CA LEU A 178 32.78 3.79 -32.05
C LEU A 178 31.51 3.29 -32.74
N LYS A 179 31.44 2.00 -33.08
CA LYS A 179 30.27 1.42 -33.75
C LYS A 179 29.01 1.52 -32.87
N ALA A 180 29.12 1.15 -31.59
CA ALA A 180 28.02 1.24 -30.64
C ALA A 180 27.60 2.70 -30.42
N PHE A 181 28.57 3.62 -30.36
CA PHE A 181 28.32 5.04 -30.26
C PHE A 181 27.57 5.61 -31.48
N SER A 182 27.98 5.25 -32.71
CA SER A 182 27.28 5.67 -33.93
C SER A 182 25.84 5.14 -33.97
N THR A 183 25.61 3.89 -33.56
CA THR A 183 24.25 3.35 -33.42
C THR A 183 23.42 4.15 -32.41
N ALA A 184 23.99 4.45 -31.24
CA ALA A 184 23.31 5.25 -30.22
C ALA A 184 22.96 6.65 -30.73
N GLN A 185 23.86 7.32 -31.46
CA GLN A 185 23.58 8.61 -32.08
C GLN A 185 22.44 8.53 -33.09
N ALA A 186 22.43 7.50 -33.95
CA ALA A 186 21.36 7.31 -34.91
C ALA A 186 20.01 7.13 -34.21
N VAL A 187 19.95 6.27 -33.18
CA VAL A 187 18.74 6.03 -32.36
C VAL A 187 18.25 7.33 -31.73
N MET A 188 19.11 8.11 -31.09
CA MET A 188 18.71 9.38 -30.47
C MET A 188 18.26 10.41 -31.50
N SER A 189 18.87 10.42 -32.68
CA SER A 189 18.47 11.30 -33.79
C SER A 189 17.10 10.93 -34.34
N HIS A 190 16.78 9.63 -34.42
CA HIS A 190 15.44 9.16 -34.76
C HIS A 190 14.43 9.47 -33.66
N HIS A 191 14.77 9.21 -32.39
CA HIS A 191 13.91 9.48 -31.25
C HIS A 191 13.49 10.95 -31.20
N ARG A 192 14.46 11.88 -31.25
CA ARG A 192 14.20 13.33 -31.24
C ARG A 192 13.32 13.81 -32.39
N ARG A 193 13.45 13.21 -33.57
CA ARG A 193 12.60 13.55 -34.74
C ARG A 193 11.16 13.08 -34.54
N ASN A 194 10.97 11.93 -33.90
CA ASN A 194 9.65 11.37 -33.66
C ASN A 194 8.95 12.05 -32.48
N SER A 195 9.67 12.45 -31.44
CA SER A 195 9.13 13.17 -30.29
C SER A 195 8.86 14.67 -30.55
N ALA A 196 9.37 15.21 -31.65
CA ALA A 196 9.11 16.60 -32.09
C ALA A 196 7.89 16.73 -33.02
N ARG A 197 7.21 15.63 -33.37
CA ARG A 197 5.96 15.69 -34.15
C ARG A 197 4.77 15.90 -33.20
N PRO A 198 3.95 16.94 -33.42
CA PRO A 198 2.78 17.25 -32.60
C PRO A 198 1.67 16.19 -32.74
#